data_AF-A0A969NDC7-F1
#
_entry.id   AF-A0A969NDC7-F1
#
_cell.length_a   1.000
_cell.length_b   1.000
_cell.length_c   1.000
_cell.angle_alpha   90.00
_cell.angle_beta   90.00
_cell.angle_gamma   90.00
#
_symmetry.space_group_name_H-M   'P 1'
#
loop_
_entity.id
_entity.type
_entity.pdbx_description
1 polymer ?
#
loop_
_entity_poly.entity_id
_entity_poly.type
_entity_poly.pdbx_seq_one_letter_code
_entity_poly.pdbx_strand_id
1 'polypeptide(L)'
;MKCVRNPLQKSVLALIFAFMANLMIGQTVNLVPTNNTQADFLNAYKLAIKSANNDYHSTNADFDDNLFPLWGEHSVYWIKSGANKGSFVLPDKIPGEYSSVTRSTASNYDWQTAEHYSLQFKANSKSIAIFESGFLNGNFSVNWESTYFQSIITNYLIPGSYYVCNETNIISNGFDHKTKLLIIPAFSQVNGDHKVYIDSVFLQYPAITDKSMHFLRRVEPSIPKETQPTLLKN
;
A
#
# COMPACT_ATOMS: atom_id res chain seq x y z
N MET A 1 -10.47 15.22 -70.73
CA MET A 1 -11.28 14.29 -69.90
C MET A 1 -11.36 14.84 -68.47
N LYS A 2 -12.49 15.40 -68.06
CA LYS A 2 -12.69 15.84 -66.66
C LYS A 2 -13.28 14.66 -65.88
N CYS A 3 -12.49 14.09 -64.97
CA CYS A 3 -12.92 13.04 -64.07
C CYS A 3 -13.95 13.63 -63.09
N VAL A 4 -15.24 13.34 -63.31
CA VAL A 4 -16.34 13.79 -62.45
C VAL A 4 -16.30 12.94 -61.17
N ARG A 5 -15.80 13.52 -60.07
CA ARG A 5 -15.81 12.85 -58.76
C ARG A 5 -17.23 12.79 -58.23
N ASN A 6 -17.69 11.59 -57.91
CA ASN A 6 -19.06 11.28 -57.50
C ASN A 6 -19.35 11.89 -56.11
N PRO A 7 -20.34 12.78 -55.95
CA PRO A 7 -20.63 13.44 -54.67
C PRO A 7 -20.95 12.47 -53.54
N LEU A 8 -21.45 11.26 -53.87
CA LEU A 8 -21.73 10.21 -52.91
C LEU A 8 -20.47 9.73 -52.15
N GLN A 9 -19.30 9.70 -52.79
CA GLN A 9 -18.04 9.30 -52.15
C GLN A 9 -17.56 10.31 -51.10
N LYS A 10 -17.85 11.61 -51.28
CA LYS A 10 -17.45 12.64 -50.32
C LYS A 10 -18.27 12.56 -49.03
N SER A 11 -19.56 12.25 -49.14
CA SER A 11 -20.45 12.13 -47.96
C SER A 11 -20.15 10.89 -47.13
N VAL A 12 -19.82 9.76 -47.75
CA VAL A 12 -19.45 8.53 -47.03
C VAL A 12 -18.11 8.69 -46.30
N LEU A 13 -17.11 9.33 -46.92
CA LEU A 13 -15.83 9.59 -46.26
C LEU A 13 -15.98 10.52 -45.04
N ALA A 14 -16.82 11.55 -45.15
CA ALA A 14 -17.09 12.47 -44.04
C ALA A 14 -17.79 11.77 -42.86
N LEU A 15 -18.69 10.82 -43.14
CA LEU A 15 -19.39 10.05 -42.11
C LEU A 15 -18.44 9.10 -41.38
N ILE A 16 -17.53 8.43 -42.10
CA ILE A 16 -16.51 7.55 -41.51
C ILE A 16 -15.53 8.35 -40.64
N PHE A 17 -15.13 9.56 -41.07
CA PHE A 17 -14.26 10.44 -40.29
C PHE A 17 -14.97 10.96 -39.02
N ALA A 18 -16.25 11.32 -39.12
CA ALA A 18 -17.06 11.72 -37.96
C ALA A 18 -17.29 10.56 -36.98
N PHE A 19 -17.39 9.32 -37.47
CA PHE A 19 -17.54 8.14 -36.63
C PHE A 19 -16.23 7.78 -35.89
N MET A 20 -15.07 7.88 -36.56
CA MET A 20 -13.77 7.63 -35.94
C MET A 20 -13.34 8.73 -34.96
N ALA A 21 -13.76 9.98 -35.16
CA ALA A 21 -13.51 11.07 -34.20
C ALA A 21 -14.28 10.92 -32.88
N ASN A 22 -15.41 10.17 -32.87
CA ASN A 22 -16.18 9.90 -31.66
C ASN A 22 -15.71 8.66 -30.88
N LEU A 23 -14.73 7.90 -31.40
CA LEU A 23 -14.18 6.71 -30.73
C LEU A 23 -13.03 7.03 -29.76
N MET A 24 -12.59 8.29 -29.70
CA MET A 24 -11.69 8.77 -28.65
C MET A 24 -12.52 9.24 -27.46
N ILE A 25 -13.26 8.32 -26.82
CA ILE A 25 -13.77 8.55 -25.46
C ILE A 25 -12.56 8.45 -24.57
N GLY A 26 -11.85 9.56 -24.45
CA GLY A 26 -10.70 9.61 -23.58
C GLY A 26 -11.16 9.69 -22.12
N GLN A 27 -10.31 9.14 -21.26
CA GLN A 27 -10.77 8.63 -19.99
C GLN A 27 -10.79 9.69 -18.89
N THR A 28 -11.71 9.50 -17.95
CA THR A 28 -11.92 10.42 -16.83
C THR A 28 -11.13 9.92 -15.63
N VAL A 29 -9.97 10.52 -15.38
CA VAL A 29 -9.11 10.19 -14.23
C VAL A 29 -9.20 11.26 -13.15
N ASN A 30 -8.87 10.87 -11.93
CA ASN A 30 -8.64 11.80 -10.83
C ASN A 30 -7.14 12.12 -10.73
N LEU A 31 -6.79 13.38 -10.93
CA LEU A 31 -5.47 13.92 -10.68
C LEU A 31 -5.40 14.47 -9.25
N VAL A 32 -4.57 13.83 -8.43
CA VAL A 32 -4.37 14.20 -7.03
C VAL A 32 -2.99 14.83 -6.89
N PRO A 33 -2.88 16.17 -6.72
CA PRO A 33 -1.60 16.83 -6.57
C PRO A 33 -0.93 16.42 -5.25
N THR A 34 0.40 16.39 -5.26
CA THR A 34 1.24 16.18 -4.06
C THR A 34 2.10 17.40 -3.73
N ASN A 35 1.75 18.58 -4.24
CA ASN A 35 2.44 19.82 -3.96
C ASN A 35 1.69 20.60 -2.87
N ASN A 36 2.05 21.87 -2.68
CA ASN A 36 1.44 22.77 -1.70
C ASN A 36 -0.04 23.10 -1.97
N THR A 37 -0.62 22.70 -3.10
CA THR A 37 -2.06 22.87 -3.35
C THR A 37 -2.90 21.74 -2.76
N GLN A 38 -2.27 20.70 -2.20
CA GLN A 38 -2.95 19.58 -1.59
C GLN A 38 -3.37 19.91 -0.16
N ALA A 39 -4.68 19.97 0.10
CA ALA A 39 -5.22 20.25 1.44
C ALA A 39 -4.97 19.11 2.44
N ASP A 40 -4.89 17.87 1.96
CA ASP A 40 -4.69 16.69 2.80
C ASP A 40 -3.58 15.80 2.24
N PHE A 41 -2.34 16.24 2.47
CA PHE A 41 -1.15 15.62 1.90
C PHE A 41 -1.00 14.16 2.34
N LEU A 42 -1.20 13.87 3.63
CA LEU A 42 -1.03 12.52 4.15
C LEU A 42 -2.07 11.55 3.57
N ASN A 43 -3.34 11.96 3.51
CA ASN A 43 -4.37 11.11 2.93
C ASN A 43 -4.25 10.97 1.41
N ALA A 44 -3.67 11.95 0.70
CA ALA A 44 -3.35 11.80 -0.72
C ALA A 44 -2.39 10.62 -0.98
N TYR A 45 -1.31 10.49 -0.18
CA TYR A 45 -0.39 9.36 -0.29
C TYR A 45 -1.03 8.04 0.15
N LYS A 46 -1.78 8.04 1.26
CA LYS A 46 -2.51 6.84 1.69
C LYS A 46 -3.50 6.36 0.63
N LEU A 47 -4.19 7.29 -0.04
CA LEU A 47 -5.09 6.98 -1.15
C LEU A 47 -4.33 6.34 -2.30
N ALA A 48 -3.21 6.94 -2.75
CA ALA A 48 -2.42 6.42 -3.85
C ALA A 48 -1.91 5.00 -3.55
N ILE A 49 -1.39 4.77 -2.34
CA ILE A 49 -0.88 3.46 -1.94
C ILE A 49 -2.02 2.42 -1.80
N LYS A 50 -3.16 2.80 -1.22
CA LYS A 50 -4.35 1.94 -1.12
C LYS A 50 -4.85 1.55 -2.51
N SER A 51 -4.87 2.50 -3.42
CA SER A 51 -5.31 2.31 -4.80
C SER A 51 -4.33 1.44 -5.58
N ALA A 52 -3.02 1.63 -5.38
CA ALA A 52 -1.96 0.78 -5.96
C ALA A 52 -1.98 -0.68 -5.47
N ASN A 53 -2.71 -0.97 -4.39
CA ASN A 53 -2.94 -2.34 -3.94
C ASN A 53 -4.02 -3.07 -4.74
N ASN A 54 -4.95 -2.35 -5.34
CA ASN A 54 -5.99 -2.95 -6.15
C ASN A 54 -5.40 -3.56 -7.42
N ASP A 55 -6.10 -4.57 -7.93
CA ASP A 55 -5.86 -5.11 -9.26
C ASP A 55 -7.03 -4.68 -10.15
N TYR A 56 -6.82 -3.61 -10.93
CA TYR A 56 -7.87 -3.04 -11.77
C TYR A 56 -8.26 -3.93 -12.96
N HIS A 57 -7.63 -5.11 -13.13
CA HIS A 57 -8.15 -6.12 -14.05
C HIS A 57 -9.50 -6.71 -13.61
N SER A 58 -9.84 -6.64 -12.32
CA SER A 58 -10.95 -7.39 -11.72
C SER A 58 -12.17 -6.54 -11.34
N THR A 59 -12.07 -5.21 -11.43
CA THR A 59 -13.17 -4.27 -11.17
C THR A 59 -14.04 -4.16 -12.42
N ASN A 60 -14.81 -5.22 -12.69
CA ASN A 60 -15.65 -5.50 -13.86
C ASN A 60 -16.72 -4.46 -14.25
N ALA A 61 -16.65 -3.20 -13.82
CA ALA A 61 -17.59 -2.17 -14.25
C ALA A 61 -17.12 -1.42 -15.51
N ASP A 62 -15.83 -1.06 -15.61
CA ASP A 62 -15.29 -0.25 -16.71
C ASP A 62 -13.80 -0.59 -16.94
N PHE A 63 -13.52 -1.70 -17.65
CA PHE A 63 -12.16 -2.05 -18.04
C PHE A 63 -11.64 -1.05 -19.09
N ASP A 64 -10.48 -0.44 -18.83
CA ASP A 64 -9.92 0.64 -19.65
C ASP A 64 -8.63 0.23 -20.35
N ASP A 65 -8.78 -0.45 -21.48
CA ASP A 65 -7.69 -0.88 -22.38
C ASP A 65 -6.83 0.28 -22.91
N ASN A 66 -7.29 1.53 -22.79
CA ASN A 66 -6.55 2.71 -23.27
C ASN A 66 -5.58 3.25 -22.21
N LEU A 67 -5.98 3.29 -20.93
CA LEU A 67 -5.12 3.73 -19.84
C LEU A 67 -4.16 2.62 -19.39
N PHE A 68 -4.58 1.37 -19.52
CA PHE A 68 -3.78 0.20 -19.21
C PHE A 68 -3.72 -0.68 -20.46
N PRO A 69 -2.54 -0.82 -21.10
CA PRO A 69 -2.43 -1.76 -22.21
C PRO A 69 -2.87 -3.16 -21.73
N LEU A 70 -3.44 -3.96 -22.62
CA LEU A 70 -3.94 -5.32 -22.34
C LEU A 70 -2.94 -6.22 -21.57
N TRP A 71 -1.65 -5.92 -21.71
CA TRP A 71 -0.54 -6.65 -21.10
C TRP A 71 0.27 -5.81 -20.10
N GLY A 72 -0.25 -4.63 -19.72
CA GLY A 72 0.38 -3.65 -18.83
C GLY A 72 -0.11 -3.77 -17.39
N GLU A 73 0.75 -3.33 -16.47
CA GLU A 73 0.45 -3.35 -15.04
C GLU A 73 -0.57 -2.26 -14.68
N HIS A 74 -1.76 -2.67 -14.26
CA HIS A 74 -2.82 -1.74 -13.90
C HIS A 74 -2.52 -1.11 -12.54
N SER A 75 -2.01 0.12 -12.57
CA SER A 75 -1.39 0.77 -11.41
C SER A 75 -1.80 2.22 -11.31
N VAL A 76 -1.66 2.77 -10.10
CA VAL A 76 -1.70 4.22 -9.92
C VAL A 76 -0.46 4.80 -10.58
N TYR A 77 -0.62 5.80 -11.43
CA TYR A 77 0.54 6.49 -12.00
C TYR A 77 0.96 7.68 -11.15
N TRP A 78 2.25 7.97 -11.14
CA TRP A 78 2.81 9.19 -10.56
C TRP A 78 3.52 10.00 -11.64
N ILE A 79 2.98 11.17 -11.95
CA ILE A 79 3.46 11.99 -13.07
C ILE A 79 4.87 12.53 -12.75
N LYS A 80 5.85 12.21 -13.59
CA LYS A 80 7.26 12.57 -13.42
C LYS A 80 7.60 13.92 -14.06
N SER A 81 6.92 14.29 -15.14
CA SER A 81 7.21 15.50 -15.94
C SER A 81 5.95 16.23 -16.42
N GLY A 82 6.11 17.45 -16.95
CA GLY A 82 5.01 18.26 -17.48
C GLY A 82 4.28 19.11 -16.45
N ALA A 83 3.13 19.69 -16.85
CA ALA A 83 2.37 20.64 -16.04
C ALA A 83 1.80 20.03 -14.75
N ASN A 84 1.49 18.73 -14.77
CA ASN A 84 0.93 18.00 -13.64
C ASN A 84 1.99 17.19 -12.88
N LYS A 85 3.27 17.53 -13.02
CA LYS A 85 4.38 16.85 -12.34
C LYS A 85 4.11 16.73 -10.83
N GLY A 86 4.31 15.52 -10.31
CA GLY A 86 4.10 15.18 -8.91
C GLY A 86 2.68 14.69 -8.59
N SER A 87 1.70 14.86 -9.47
CA SER A 87 0.34 14.37 -9.19
C SER A 87 0.22 12.87 -9.36
N PHE A 88 -0.60 12.23 -8.51
CA PHE A 88 -1.07 10.87 -8.72
C PHE A 88 -2.23 10.85 -9.72
N VAL A 89 -2.28 9.79 -10.54
CA VAL A 89 -3.35 9.52 -11.49
C VAL A 89 -4.11 8.29 -10.99
N LEU A 90 -5.37 8.49 -10.65
CA LEU A 90 -6.25 7.45 -10.13
C LEU A 90 -7.39 7.23 -11.13
N PRO A 91 -7.55 6.01 -11.68
CA PRO A 91 -8.61 5.72 -12.65
C PRO A 91 -10.00 5.66 -11.99
N ASP A 92 -10.06 5.23 -10.73
CA ASP A 92 -11.31 4.98 -10.03
C ASP A 92 -11.86 6.20 -9.29
N LYS A 93 -13.14 6.08 -8.92
CA LYS A 93 -13.79 6.97 -7.95
C LYS A 93 -13.03 6.95 -6.62
N ILE A 94 -12.75 8.14 -6.10
CA ILE A 94 -12.14 8.28 -4.78
C ILE A 94 -13.15 7.89 -3.68
N PRO A 95 -12.80 6.97 -2.76
CA PRO A 95 -13.65 6.58 -1.65
C PRO A 95 -14.01 7.75 -0.72
N GLY A 96 -15.15 7.66 -0.04
CA GLY A 96 -15.67 8.75 0.79
C GLY A 96 -14.75 9.14 1.96
N GLU A 97 -13.99 8.19 2.49
CA GLU A 97 -13.00 8.43 3.56
C GLU A 97 -11.81 9.30 3.11
N TYR A 98 -11.61 9.49 1.81
CA TYR A 98 -10.59 10.38 1.22
C TYR A 98 -11.23 11.64 0.62
N SER A 99 -12.43 12.02 1.06
CA SER A 99 -13.15 13.18 0.53
C SER A 99 -12.42 14.52 0.75
N SER A 100 -11.56 14.62 1.77
CA SER A 100 -10.70 15.77 2.05
C SER A 100 -9.56 15.95 1.05
N VAL A 101 -9.21 14.91 0.28
CA VAL A 101 -8.11 14.97 -0.69
C VAL A 101 -8.49 15.88 -1.85
N THR A 102 -7.69 16.95 -2.04
CA THR A 102 -7.79 17.84 -3.20
C THR A 102 -7.52 17.04 -4.47
N ARG A 103 -8.37 17.24 -5.47
CA ARG A 103 -8.25 16.59 -6.77
C ARG A 103 -8.84 17.44 -7.87
N SER A 104 -8.41 17.18 -9.09
CA SER A 104 -9.07 17.61 -10.31
C SER A 104 -9.41 16.40 -11.15
N THR A 105 -10.49 16.49 -11.91
CA THR A 105 -10.88 15.44 -12.84
C THR A 105 -10.40 15.83 -14.24
N ALA A 106 -9.66 14.94 -14.89
CA ALA A 106 -9.22 15.13 -16.26
C ALA A 106 -9.95 14.13 -17.15
N SER A 107 -10.74 14.63 -18.10
CA SER A 107 -11.28 13.83 -19.19
C SER A 107 -10.26 13.73 -20.32
N ASN A 108 -10.32 12.66 -21.10
CA ASN A 108 -9.37 12.40 -22.17
C ASN A 108 -7.91 12.38 -21.71
N TYR A 109 -7.67 11.75 -20.56
CA TYR A 109 -6.32 11.59 -20.07
C TYR A 109 -5.48 10.69 -20.98
N ASP A 110 -4.39 11.24 -21.50
CA ASP A 110 -3.41 10.52 -22.29
C ASP A 110 -2.12 10.35 -21.48
N TRP A 111 -1.89 9.14 -20.99
CA TRP A 111 -0.72 8.79 -20.19
C TRP A 111 0.59 8.85 -20.99
N GLN A 112 0.56 8.87 -22.33
CA GLN A 112 1.77 8.93 -23.16
C GLN A 112 2.30 10.37 -23.31
N THR A 113 1.50 11.39 -22.97
CA THR A 113 1.88 12.80 -23.13
C THR A 113 2.94 13.27 -22.12
N ALA A 114 3.22 12.49 -21.09
CA ALA A 114 4.22 12.77 -20.08
C ALA A 114 4.91 11.48 -19.63
N GLU A 115 6.00 11.61 -18.88
CA GLU A 115 6.60 10.45 -18.22
C GLU A 115 5.91 10.17 -16.89
N HIS A 116 5.77 8.90 -16.53
CA HIS A 116 5.14 8.46 -15.29
C HIS A 116 5.94 7.36 -14.62
N TYR A 117 5.79 7.26 -13.31
CA TYR A 117 6.10 6.04 -12.57
C TYR A 117 4.82 5.22 -12.38
N SER A 118 4.92 3.91 -12.54
CA SER A 118 3.91 2.96 -12.07
C SER A 118 4.12 2.76 -10.57
N LEU A 119 3.07 2.99 -9.77
CA LEU A 119 3.06 2.64 -8.35
C LEU A 119 2.41 1.28 -8.18
N GLN A 120 3.25 0.32 -7.78
CA GLN A 120 2.80 -0.99 -7.36
C GLN A 120 3.06 -1.17 -5.88
N PHE A 121 1.99 -1.38 -5.13
CA PHE A 121 2.12 -1.66 -3.72
C PHE A 121 1.13 -2.73 -3.31
N LYS A 122 1.61 -3.95 -3.04
CA LYS A 122 0.75 -5.02 -2.50
C LYS A 122 0.79 -4.98 -0.98
N ALA A 123 -0.27 -4.42 -0.41
CA ALA A 123 -0.47 -4.35 1.01
C ALA A 123 -0.61 -5.76 1.59
N ASN A 124 0.40 -6.18 2.34
CA ASN A 124 0.27 -7.34 3.19
C ASN A 124 -0.45 -6.93 4.47
N SER A 125 -1.71 -7.34 4.57
CA SER A 125 -2.41 -7.29 5.85
C SER A 125 -1.59 -8.02 6.91
N LYS A 126 -1.58 -7.49 8.14
CA LYS A 126 -0.89 -8.08 9.30
C LYS A 126 0.64 -8.21 9.13
N SER A 127 1.27 -7.29 8.40
CA SER A 127 2.73 -7.23 8.25
C SER A 127 3.46 -6.78 9.52
N ILE A 128 2.79 -6.08 10.43
CA ILE A 128 3.34 -5.63 11.72
C ILE A 128 2.56 -6.28 12.85
N ALA A 129 3.24 -6.98 13.75
CA ALA A 129 2.68 -7.48 15.00
C ALA A 129 3.06 -6.53 16.13
N ILE A 130 2.08 -6.09 16.93
CA ILE A 130 2.33 -5.31 18.14
C ILE A 130 1.96 -6.19 19.34
N PHE A 131 2.94 -6.43 20.20
CA PHE A 131 2.70 -7.15 21.44
C PHE A 131 1.91 -6.26 22.40
N GLU A 132 0.76 -6.74 22.86
CA GLU A 132 -0.01 -6.14 23.95
C GLU A 132 -0.29 -7.24 24.95
N SER A 133 0.18 -7.05 26.17
CA SER A 133 0.03 -8.08 27.18
C SER A 133 -1.42 -8.23 27.58
N GLY A 134 -1.88 -9.47 27.68
CA GLY A 134 -3.19 -9.81 28.24
C GLY A 134 -3.27 -9.61 29.75
N PHE A 135 -2.14 -9.39 30.43
CA PHE A 135 -2.11 -9.07 31.85
C PHE A 135 -2.54 -7.63 32.10
N LEU A 136 -3.44 -7.46 33.05
CA LEU A 136 -4.00 -6.18 33.43
C LEU A 136 -3.53 -5.78 34.84
N ASN A 137 -3.22 -4.50 35.03
CA ASN A 137 -3.05 -3.88 36.34
C ASN A 137 -4.07 -2.74 36.47
N GLY A 138 -5.01 -2.86 37.41
CA GLY A 138 -6.07 -1.86 37.59
C GLY A 138 -6.93 -1.65 36.32
N ASN A 139 -7.22 -2.72 35.58
CA ASN A 139 -7.94 -2.72 34.28
C ASN A 139 -7.19 -2.10 33.10
N PHE A 140 -5.92 -1.71 33.26
CA PHE A 140 -5.07 -1.24 32.16
C PHE A 140 -4.06 -2.32 31.77
N SER A 141 -3.74 -2.43 30.49
CA SER A 141 -2.64 -3.29 30.06
C SER A 141 -1.33 -2.80 30.67
N VAL A 142 -0.49 -3.74 31.08
CA VAL A 142 0.82 -3.47 31.70
C VAL A 142 1.83 -2.86 30.72
N ASN A 143 1.56 -2.85 29.41
CA ASN A 143 2.41 -2.23 28.40
C ASN A 143 1.70 -1.13 27.61
N TRP A 144 1.35 -0.04 28.31
CA TRP A 144 0.66 1.14 27.77
C TRP A 144 1.23 1.69 26.43
N GLU A 145 2.53 1.53 26.17
CA GLU A 145 3.18 1.95 24.93
C GLU A 145 2.63 1.22 23.69
N SER A 146 1.98 0.05 23.85
CA SER A 146 1.27 -0.63 22.76
C SER A 146 0.33 0.33 22.03
N THR A 147 -0.43 1.14 22.79
CA THR A 147 -1.43 2.07 22.27
C THR A 147 -0.77 3.21 21.49
N TYR A 148 0.42 3.64 21.91
CA TYR A 148 1.20 4.64 21.19
C TYR A 148 1.62 4.14 19.80
N PHE A 149 2.16 2.93 19.69
CA PHE A 149 2.51 2.33 18.40
C PHE A 149 1.30 2.07 17.52
N GLN A 150 0.18 1.60 18.10
CA GLN A 150 -1.08 1.43 17.39
C GLN A 150 -1.55 2.76 16.76
N SER A 151 -1.48 3.86 17.52
CA SER A 151 -1.85 5.19 17.05
C SER A 151 -0.93 5.67 15.91
N ILE A 152 0.39 5.54 16.06
CA ILE A 152 1.35 5.92 15.00
C ILE A 152 1.05 5.13 13.72
N ILE A 153 0.92 3.81 13.82
CA ILE A 153 0.74 2.98 12.65
C ILE A 153 -0.60 3.28 11.98
N THR A 154 -1.67 3.46 12.75
CA THR A 154 -2.98 3.85 12.20
C THR A 154 -2.93 5.20 11.49
N ASN A 155 -2.24 6.17 12.10
CA ASN A 155 -2.19 7.54 11.60
C ASN A 155 -1.26 7.71 10.40
N TYR A 156 -0.20 6.91 10.26
CA TYR A 156 0.80 7.13 9.22
C TYR A 156 0.93 6.00 8.21
N LEU A 157 0.58 4.77 8.59
CA LEU A 157 0.66 3.61 7.69
C LEU A 157 -0.72 3.24 7.14
N ILE A 158 -0.70 2.21 6.29
CA ILE A 158 -1.87 1.75 5.56
C ILE A 158 -2.80 1.01 6.52
N PRO A 159 -4.13 1.20 6.44
CA PRO A 159 -5.09 0.45 7.23
C PRO A 159 -4.88 -1.06 7.13
N GLY A 160 -4.94 -1.77 8.27
CA GLY A 160 -4.77 -3.22 8.33
C GLY A 160 -3.33 -3.72 8.17
N SER A 161 -2.34 -2.82 8.10
CA SER A 161 -0.92 -3.19 8.09
C SER A 161 -0.47 -3.87 9.37
N TYR A 162 -1.11 -3.60 10.51
CA TYR A 162 -0.77 -4.21 11.79
C TYR A 162 -1.91 -5.03 12.41
N TYR A 163 -1.54 -5.85 13.39
CA TYR A 163 -2.45 -6.51 14.31
C TYR A 163 -1.83 -6.55 15.71
N VAL A 164 -2.68 -6.71 16.70
CA VAL A 164 -2.27 -6.87 18.10
C VAL A 164 -2.24 -8.35 18.45
N CYS A 165 -1.21 -8.78 19.17
CA CYS A 165 -1.09 -10.14 19.69
C CYS A 165 -0.68 -10.11 21.16
N ASN A 166 -1.21 -11.06 21.93
CA ASN A 166 -0.86 -11.28 23.33
C ASN A 166 -0.25 -12.67 23.53
N GLU A 167 0.08 -13.02 24.77
CA GLU A 167 0.67 -14.29 25.16
C GLU A 167 -0.13 -15.48 24.63
N THR A 168 -1.44 -15.50 24.91
CA THR A 168 -2.35 -16.57 24.48
C THR A 168 -2.41 -16.70 22.97
N ASN A 169 -2.47 -15.58 22.24
CA ASN A 169 -2.52 -15.58 20.79
C ASN A 169 -1.23 -16.15 20.19
N ILE A 170 -0.06 -15.74 20.71
CA ILE A 170 1.24 -16.21 20.23
C ILE A 170 1.42 -17.69 20.53
N ILE A 171 1.07 -18.15 21.74
CA ILE A 171 1.17 -19.57 22.10
C ILE A 171 0.31 -20.43 21.18
N SER A 172 -0.94 -20.01 20.94
CA SER A 172 -1.92 -20.82 20.20
C SER A 172 -1.66 -20.80 18.69
N ASN A 173 -1.39 -19.63 18.11
CA ASN A 173 -1.37 -19.43 16.66
C ASN A 173 0.01 -19.05 16.11
N GLY A 174 0.92 -18.60 16.97
CA GLY A 174 2.16 -17.94 16.54
C GLY A 174 1.91 -16.59 15.87
N PHE A 175 2.93 -16.12 15.13
CA PHE A 175 2.83 -14.91 14.33
C PHE A 175 2.30 -15.21 12.93
N ASP A 176 1.54 -14.28 12.35
CA ASP A 176 1.04 -14.42 10.98
C ASP A 176 2.23 -14.64 10.01
N HIS A 177 2.05 -15.48 8.99
CA HIS A 177 3.09 -15.76 7.99
C HIS A 177 3.55 -14.50 7.25
N LYS A 178 2.68 -13.48 7.16
CA LYS A 178 2.96 -12.20 6.53
C LYS A 178 3.71 -11.24 7.43
N THR A 179 3.79 -11.48 8.73
CA THR A 179 4.45 -10.59 9.68
C THR A 179 5.94 -10.46 9.36
N LYS A 180 6.40 -9.22 9.21
CA LYS A 180 7.79 -8.83 8.93
C LYS A 180 8.42 -8.03 10.07
N LEU A 181 7.60 -7.43 10.93
CA LEU A 181 8.05 -6.66 12.07
C LEU A 181 7.27 -7.07 13.31
N LEU A 182 7.98 -7.36 14.39
CA LEU A 182 7.42 -7.54 15.73
C LEU A 182 7.84 -6.35 16.59
N ILE A 183 6.88 -5.64 17.15
CA ILE A 183 7.07 -4.57 18.12
C ILE A 183 6.73 -5.13 19.48
N ILE A 184 7.70 -5.14 20.39
CA ILE A 184 7.49 -5.43 21.81
C ILE A 184 7.67 -4.09 22.55
N PRO A 185 6.58 -3.39 22.90
CA PRO A 185 6.65 -2.12 23.60
C PRO A 185 7.30 -2.28 24.96
N ALA A 186 7.88 -1.20 25.51
CA ALA A 186 8.44 -1.27 26.84
C ALA A 186 7.33 -1.50 27.87
N PHE A 187 7.67 -2.26 28.89
CA PHE A 187 6.84 -2.44 30.06
C PHE A 187 7.21 -1.42 31.12
N SER A 188 6.39 -1.31 32.17
CA SER A 188 6.74 -0.56 33.37
C SER A 188 8.15 -0.93 33.82
N GLN A 189 9.02 0.08 33.91
CA GLN A 189 10.40 -0.09 34.29
C GLN A 189 10.47 -0.54 35.76
N VAL A 190 11.23 -1.59 36.04
CA VAL A 190 11.53 -2.01 37.41
C VAL A 190 13.01 -1.71 37.66
N ASN A 191 13.29 -0.81 38.60
CA ASN A 191 14.65 -0.44 39.01
C ASN A 191 15.58 -0.02 37.86
N GLY A 192 15.07 0.63 36.82
CA GLY A 192 15.89 1.04 35.68
C GLY A 192 15.86 0.08 34.48
N ASP A 193 15.30 -1.12 34.62
CA ASP A 193 15.30 -2.13 33.56
C ASP A 193 13.92 -2.28 32.89
N HIS A 194 13.89 -2.10 31.57
CA HIS A 194 12.70 -2.20 30.73
C HIS A 194 12.40 -3.63 30.27
N LYS A 195 13.33 -4.57 30.51
CA LYS A 195 13.23 -5.95 30.03
C LYS A 195 12.64 -6.90 31.07
N VAL A 196 12.69 -6.53 32.36
CA VAL A 196 12.26 -7.39 33.49
C VAL A 196 10.94 -8.09 33.22
N TYR A 197 9.96 -7.36 32.68
CA TYR A 197 8.66 -7.95 32.40
C TYR A 197 8.68 -8.90 31.20
N ILE A 198 9.26 -8.51 30.06
CA ILE A 198 9.30 -9.40 28.89
C ILE A 198 10.13 -10.66 29.18
N ASP A 199 11.20 -10.53 29.95
CA ASP A 199 12.01 -11.65 30.42
C ASP A 199 11.18 -12.56 31.32
N SER A 200 10.37 -12.00 32.23
CA SER A 200 9.43 -12.77 33.05
C SER A 200 8.38 -13.51 32.21
N VAL A 201 7.86 -12.88 31.16
CA VAL A 201 6.93 -13.52 30.21
C VAL A 201 7.62 -14.68 29.49
N PHE A 202 8.84 -14.50 28.98
CA PHE A 202 9.57 -15.58 28.31
C PHE A 202 9.98 -16.71 29.24
N LEU A 203 10.27 -16.41 30.51
CA LEU A 203 10.53 -17.42 31.55
C LEU A 203 9.27 -18.22 31.90
N GLN A 204 8.13 -17.54 32.05
CA GLN A 204 6.86 -18.17 32.42
C GLN A 204 6.23 -18.94 31.25
N TYR A 205 6.43 -18.46 30.03
CA TYR A 205 5.84 -19.00 28.80
C TYR A 205 6.92 -19.32 27.77
N PRO A 206 7.72 -20.40 27.96
CA PRO A 206 8.82 -20.76 27.07
C PRO A 206 8.37 -21.01 25.62
N ALA A 207 7.11 -21.41 25.42
CA ALA A 207 6.54 -21.55 24.08
C ALA A 207 6.52 -20.22 23.29
N ILE A 208 6.41 -19.06 23.96
CA ILE A 208 6.50 -17.75 23.30
C ILE A 208 7.91 -17.53 22.75
N THR A 209 8.94 -17.95 23.49
CA THR A 209 10.33 -17.91 23.03
C THR A 209 10.50 -18.72 21.75
N ASP A 210 9.97 -19.95 21.71
CA ASP A 210 10.05 -20.81 20.52
C ASP A 210 9.35 -20.18 19.31
N LYS A 211 8.16 -19.60 19.50
CA LYS A 211 7.41 -18.91 18.43
C LYS A 211 8.13 -17.67 17.95
N SER A 212 8.76 -16.91 18.85
CA SER A 212 9.56 -15.72 18.53
C SER A 212 10.82 -16.09 17.75
N MET A 213 11.52 -17.15 18.17
CA MET A 213 12.69 -17.65 17.43
C MET A 213 12.32 -18.17 16.05
N HIS A 214 11.18 -18.86 15.92
CA HIS A 214 10.67 -19.28 14.61
C HIS A 214 10.35 -18.07 13.71
N PHE A 215 9.76 -17.02 14.27
CA PHE A 215 9.53 -15.76 13.56
C PHE A 215 10.85 -15.12 13.10
N LEU A 216 11.84 -14.98 13.98
CA LEU A 216 13.13 -14.37 13.66
C LEU A 216 13.85 -15.12 12.52
N ARG A 217 13.87 -16.46 12.56
CA ARG A 217 14.44 -17.29 11.50
C ARG A 217 13.78 -17.10 10.13
N ARG A 218 12.50 -16.72 10.11
CA ARG A 218 11.75 -16.45 8.87
C ARG A 218 12.05 -15.06 8.31
N VAL A 219 12.28 -14.08 9.19
CA VAL A 219 12.40 -12.66 8.84
C VAL A 219 13.85 -12.25 8.60
N GLU A 220 14.80 -12.83 9.32
CA GLU A 220 16.21 -12.64 9.03
C GLU A 220 16.52 -13.25 7.67
N PRO A 221 17.03 -12.47 6.69
CA PRO A 221 17.53 -13.05 5.46
C PRO A 221 18.64 -14.02 5.88
N SER A 222 18.58 -15.26 5.38
CA SER A 222 19.65 -16.22 5.58
C SER A 222 20.95 -15.54 5.17
N ILE A 223 21.78 -15.18 6.15
CA ILE A 223 23.15 -14.75 5.89
C ILE A 223 23.75 -15.86 5.04
N PRO A 224 24.24 -15.57 3.81
CA PRO A 224 24.87 -16.59 2.98
C PRO A 224 25.90 -17.33 3.83
N LYS A 225 25.90 -18.67 3.79
CA LYS A 225 26.77 -19.50 4.63
C LYS A 225 28.27 -19.16 4.50
N GLU A 226 28.65 -18.38 3.48
CA GLU A 226 30.03 -17.94 3.21
C GLU A 226 30.59 -16.91 4.20
N THR A 227 29.77 -16.26 5.04
CA THR A 227 30.25 -15.29 6.04
C THR A 227 30.29 -15.82 7.47
N GLN A 228 30.06 -17.12 7.71
CA GLN A 228 30.33 -17.67 9.04
C GLN A 228 31.85 -17.82 9.23
N PRO A 229 32.47 -17.11 10.19
CA PRO A 229 33.88 -17.31 10.49
C PRO A 229 34.06 -18.76 10.90
N THR A 230 34.91 -19.48 10.17
CA THR A 230 35.40 -20.80 10.55
C THR A 230 35.94 -20.68 11.97
N LEU A 231 35.19 -21.16 12.95
CA LEU A 231 35.71 -21.41 14.28
C LEU A 231 36.85 -22.41 14.10
N LEU A 232 38.07 -21.89 14.11
CA LEU A 232 39.29 -22.69 14.18
C LEU A 232 39.16 -23.57 15.41
N LYS A 233 38.93 -24.86 15.17
CA LYS A 233 39.12 -25.91 16.16
C LYS A 233 40.61 -25.90 16.50
N ASN A 234 40.95 -25.35 17.65
CA ASN A 234 42.18 -25.66 18.37
C ASN A 234 41.79 -26.46 19.62
#